data_AF-A0A168K8F5-F1
#
_entry.id   AF-A0A168K8F5-F1
#
_cell.length_a   1.000
_cell.length_b   1.000
_cell.length_c   1.000
_cell.angle_alpha   90.00
_cell.angle_beta   90.00
_cell.angle_gamma   90.00
#
_symmetry.space_group_name_H-M   'P 1'
#
loop_
_entity.id
_entity.type
_entity.pdbx_description
1 polymer ?
#
loop_
_entity_poly.entity_id
_entity_poly.type
_entity_poly.pdbx_seq_one_letter_code
_entity_poly.pdbx_strand_id
1 'polypeptide(L)' 'MGQFGETRDSVTRNVLNVVLPDGEQPGEEHPWSWLADRARARGLQATAGELRGMPYEVVLTDAVTRWLRT' A
#
# COMPACT_ATOMS: atom_id res chain seq x y z
N MET A 1 -18.93 -18.19 -19.19
CA MET A 1 -17.61 -18.83 -19.37
C MET A 1 -16.60 -17.73 -19.59
N GLY A 2 -15.73 -17.48 -18.61
CA GLY A 2 -14.57 -16.61 -18.78
C GLY A 2 -13.44 -17.23 -17.98
N GLN A 3 -12.43 -17.73 -18.67
CA GLN A 3 -11.20 -18.19 -18.05
C GLN A 3 -10.40 -16.93 -17.70
N PHE A 4 -10.62 -16.38 -16.50
CA PHE A 4 -9.94 -15.19 -16.02
C PHE A 4 -8.79 -15.63 -15.11
N GLY A 5 -7.62 -15.91 -15.68
CA GLY A 5 -6.41 -15.94 -14.87
C GLY A 5 -6.23 -14.55 -14.27
N GLU A 6 -6.04 -14.45 -12.95
CA GLU A 6 -5.67 -13.17 -12.36
C GLU A 6 -4.37 -12.69 -13.00
N THR A 7 -4.29 -11.41 -13.33
CA THR A 7 -3.06 -10.78 -13.81
C THR A 7 -2.38 -10.06 -12.66
N ARG A 8 -1.07 -9.79 -12.80
CA ARG A 8 -0.32 -8.97 -11.84
C ARG A 8 -1.03 -7.64 -11.54
N ASP A 9 -1.57 -7.01 -12.59
CA ASP A 9 -2.31 -5.75 -12.48
C ASP A 9 -3.61 -5.91 -11.69
N SER A 10 -4.38 -6.98 -11.98
CA SER A 10 -5.62 -7.31 -11.26
C SER A 10 -5.37 -7.56 -9.77
N VAL A 11 -4.35 -8.35 -9.42
CA VAL A 11 -3.98 -8.63 -8.02
C VAL A 11 -3.54 -7.36 -7.32
N THR A 12 -2.71 -6.54 -7.97
CA THR A 12 -2.25 -5.25 -7.42
C THR A 12 -3.41 -4.32 -7.12
N ARG A 13 -4.34 -4.18 -8.07
CA ARG A 13 -5.53 -3.37 -7.90
C ARG A 13 -6.44 -3.88 -6.79
N ASN A 14 -6.64 -5.20 -6.71
CA ASN A 14 -7.44 -5.81 -5.65
C ASN A 14 -6.84 -5.57 -4.25
N VAL A 15 -5.53 -5.71 -4.10
CA VAL A 15 -4.83 -5.41 -2.83
C VAL A 15 -4.99 -3.93 -2.46
N LEU A 16 -4.77 -3.02 -3.42
CA LEU A 16 -4.91 -1.59 -3.17
C LEU A 16 -6.36 -1.20 -2.82
N ASN A 17 -7.37 -1.80 -3.43
CA ASN A 17 -8.79 -1.57 -3.08
C ASN A 17 -9.13 -2.01 -1.65
N VAL A 18 -8.47 -3.04 -1.11
CA VAL A 18 -8.71 -3.49 0.28
C VAL A 18 -8.01 -2.57 1.28
N VAL A 19 -6.80 -2.10 0.94
CA VAL A 19 -5.95 -1.32 1.85
C VAL A 19 -6.29 0.18 1.83
N LEU A 20 -6.74 0.70 0.70
CA LEU A 20 -7.23 2.07 0.57
C LEU A 20 -8.74 2.06 0.86
N PRO A 21 -9.20 2.46 2.05
CA PRO A 21 -10.63 2.60 2.28
C PRO A 21 -11.23 3.57 1.25
N ASP A 22 -12.41 3.25 0.71
CA ASP A 22 -13.09 3.93 -0.41
C ASP A 22 -13.40 5.44 -0.23
N GLY A 23 -12.99 6.06 0.87
CA GLY A 23 -13.06 7.53 1.00
C GLY A 23 -13.23 8.03 2.42
N GLU A 24 -13.92 7.31 3.30
CA GLU A 24 -14.24 7.81 4.63
C GLU A 24 -14.40 6.66 5.61
N GLN A 25 -13.33 6.33 6.33
CA GLN A 25 -13.51 5.95 7.73
C GLN A 25 -12.67 6.92 8.55
N PRO A 26 -13.28 7.77 9.40
CA PRO A 26 -12.56 8.48 10.44
C PRO A 26 -12.16 7.45 11.52
N GLY A 27 -11.26 6.54 11.17
CA GLY A 27 -10.41 5.89 12.16
C GLY A 27 -9.58 6.96 12.84
N GLU A 28 -9.18 6.69 14.08
CA GLU A 28 -8.24 7.53 14.86
C GLU A 28 -7.24 8.24 13.93
N GLU A 29 -7.06 9.54 14.15
CA GLU A 29 -6.11 10.34 13.40
C GLU A 29 -4.77 9.60 13.38
N HIS A 30 -4.41 9.06 12.21
CA HIS A 30 -3.18 8.29 12.06
C HIS A 30 -2.02 9.14 12.59
N PRO A 31 -1.12 8.59 13.43
CA PRO A 31 -0.12 9.35 14.17
C PRO A 31 1.07 9.73 13.28
N TRP A 32 0.80 10.40 12.15
CA TRP A 32 1.77 10.80 11.14
C TRP A 32 2.84 11.73 11.70
N SER A 33 2.46 12.65 12.60
CA SER A 33 3.40 13.55 13.27
C SER A 33 4.40 12.79 14.14
N TRP A 34 3.92 11.82 14.92
CA TRP A 34 4.77 10.97 15.74
C TRP A 34 5.72 10.12 14.87
N LEU A 35 5.22 9.55 13.76
CA LEU A 35 6.07 8.81 12.81
C LEU A 35 7.14 9.70 12.17
N ALA A 36 6.80 10.93 11.80
CA ALA A 36 7.74 11.89 11.24
C ALA A 36 8.85 12.23 12.23
N ASP A 37 8.52 12.46 13.51
CA ASP A 37 9.53 12.70 14.55
C ASP A 37 10.43 11.49 14.78
N ARG A 38 9.88 10.27 14.72
CA ARG A 38 10.65 9.02 14.82
C ARG A 38 11.55 8.78 13.62
N ALA A 39 11.15 9.21 12.42
CA ALA A 39 11.97 9.16 11.21
C ALA A 39 13.13 10.17 11.31
N ARG A 40 12.85 11.41 11.72
CA ARG A 40 13.88 12.44 11.93
C ARG A 40 14.90 12.05 12.98
N ALA A 41 14.48 11.42 14.06
CA ALA A 41 15.38 10.88 15.09
C ALA A 41 16.37 9.82 14.53
N ARG A 42 16.07 9.23 13.38
CA ARG A 42 16.94 8.28 12.65
C ARG A 42 17.70 8.92 11.49
N GLY A 43 17.65 10.25 11.35
CA GLY A 43 18.28 10.99 10.26
C GLY A 43 17.50 10.99 8.95
N LEU A 44 16.25 10.50 8.94
CA LEU A 44 15.39 10.54 7.76
C LEU A 44 14.62 11.86 7.73
N GLN A 45 14.73 12.61 6.64
CA GLN A 45 13.91 13.79 6.41
C GLN A 45 12.51 13.36 5.98
N ALA A 46 11.55 13.41 6.90
CA ALA A 46 10.15 13.07 6.64
C ALA A 46 9.21 14.03 7.38
N THR A 47 8.09 14.37 6.77
CA THR A 47 6.99 15.14 7.34
C THR A 47 5.72 14.30 7.41
N ALA A 48 4.79 14.68 8.30
CA ALA A 48 3.49 14.02 8.41
C ALA A 48 2.72 14.03 7.07
N GLY A 49 2.81 15.14 6.33
CA GLY A 49 2.18 15.29 5.02
C GLY A 49 2.79 14.36 3.97
N GLU A 50 4.12 14.23 3.95
CA GLU A 50 4.80 13.27 3.07
C GLU A 50 4.39 11.85 3.41
N LEU A 51 4.44 11.45 4.69
CA LEU A 51 4.05 10.10 5.12
C LEU A 51 2.60 9.75 4.76
N ARG A 52 1.68 10.71 4.92
CA ARG A 52 0.28 10.55 4.52
C ARG A 52 0.10 10.43 3.01
N GLY A 53 0.94 11.13 2.24
CA GLY A 53 0.89 11.16 0.78
C GLY A 53 1.69 10.05 0.10
N MET A 54 2.39 9.20 0.85
CA MET A 54 3.22 8.14 0.26
C MET A 54 2.33 7.13 -0.49
N PRO A 55 2.62 6.88 -1.79
CA PRO A 55 1.89 5.87 -2.52
C PRO A 55 2.20 4.49 -1.94
N TYR A 56 1.18 3.64 -1.85
CA TYR A 56 1.38 2.22 -1.51
C TYR A 56 1.95 1.50 -2.72
N GLU A 57 3.07 0.81 -2.52
CA GLU A 57 3.67 -0.06 -3.53
C GLU A 57 3.34 -1.52 -3.22
N VAL A 58 2.82 -2.24 -4.23
CA VAL A 58 2.56 -3.68 -4.11
C VAL A 58 3.71 -4.45 -4.77
N VAL A 59 4.51 -5.13 -3.94
CA VAL A 59 5.59 -6.00 -4.40
C VAL A 59 5.12 -7.45 -4.36
N LEU A 60 4.97 -8.07 -5.54
CA LEU A 60 4.62 -9.48 -5.66
C LEU A 60 5.88 -10.34 -5.55
N THR A 61 5.83 -11.38 -4.72
CA THR A 61 6.93 -12.34 -4.59
C THR A 61 7.00 -13.28 -5.80
N ASP A 62 8.12 -14.01 -5.92
CA ASP A 62 8.32 -15.05 -6.94
C ASP A 62 7.21 -16.12 -6.92
N ALA A 63 6.72 -16.48 -5.74
CA ALA A 63 5.65 -17.46 -5.58
C ALA A 63 4.36 -17.01 -6.27
N VAL A 64 3.94 -15.76 -6.02
CA VAL A 64 2.74 -15.17 -6.65
C VAL A 64 2.97 -14.96 -8.14
N THR A 65 4.16 -14.48 -8.52
CA THR A 65 4.52 -14.28 -9.94
C THR A 65 4.51 -15.58 -10.73
N ARG A 66 4.93 -16.70 -10.13
CA ARG A 66 4.87 -18.03 -10.75
C ARG A 66 3.45 -18.54 -10.87
N TRP A 67 2.63 -18.37 -9.83
CA TRP A 67 1.22 -18.75 -9.84
C TRP A 67 0.46 -18.07 -10.98
N LEU A 68 0.68 -16.76 -11.19
CA LEU A 68 0.05 -15.98 -12.27
C LEU A 68 0.44 -16.40 -13.70
N ARG A 69 1.42 -17.30 -13.87
CA ARG A 69 1.85 -17.83 -15.17
C ARG A 69 1.26 -19.21 -15.50
N THR A 70 0.49 -19.79 -14.56
CA THR A 70 -0.09 -21.15 -14.65
C THR A 70 -1.54 -21.06 -15.11
#